data_AF-L1LB64-F1
#
_entry.id   AF-L1LB64-F1
#
_cell.length_a   1.000
_cell.length_b   1.000
_cell.length_c   1.000
_cell.angle_alpha   90.00
_cell.angle_beta   90.00
_cell.angle_gamma   90.00
#
_symmetry.space_group_name_H-M   'P 1'
#
loop_
_entity.id
_entity.type
_entity.pdbx_description
1 polymer ?
#
loop_
_entity_poly.entity_id
_entity_poly.type
_entity_poly.pdbx_seq_one_letter_code
_entity_poly.pdbx_strand_id
1 'polypeptide(L)'
;MTAGRKASVYIFKFPGGKDVKHDGGNKYHYCDKENDGERVDITLETDPVKFPGYNKLVHKPFTSGVKIQSIKYYEEASGDFNYSLDKCTSVSVYYWERDDGYEKLLLLEVETTDNGKKYYVMGKTTEWKDTNIQHDDLFTLLERENCTMNKAHHINISKKDGQPYDCHSCDHQIRASSFNFKGEYRKVTHEPNDGYVGRITDGEGNINEIDLPADVTTVEVYWYPNLSEGPILIEVKGVLEKGDTSIRLSEWYRLSTNGKTWRTTDPPRGRLEGSDPVLALLHQIDRELNPHFYLSSTGKYYKPNVSHVIISTGVVVGTLIVVCYLLFSGWKLNKMSMSYLINQSLSL
;
A
#
# COMPACT_ATOMS: atom_id res chain seq x y z
N MET A 1 25.59 -44.36 -20.35
CA MET A 1 24.83 -43.30 -19.68
C MET A 1 24.95 -42.06 -20.55
N THR A 2 23.88 -41.60 -21.18
CA THR A 2 23.89 -40.32 -21.90
C THR A 2 24.04 -39.21 -20.87
N ALA A 3 24.98 -38.28 -21.10
CA ALA A 3 25.08 -37.09 -20.27
C ALA A 3 23.72 -36.37 -20.30
N GLY A 4 23.13 -36.13 -19.13
CA GLY A 4 21.86 -35.42 -19.05
C GLY A 4 22.00 -34.03 -19.66
N ARG A 5 21.02 -33.62 -20.46
CA ARG A 5 20.97 -32.27 -21.06
C ARG A 5 20.93 -31.21 -19.96
N LYS A 6 21.57 -30.07 -20.22
CA LYS A 6 21.71 -28.97 -19.28
C LYS A 6 21.28 -27.65 -19.92
N ALA A 7 20.98 -26.66 -19.09
CA ALA A 7 20.67 -25.30 -19.51
C ALA A 7 21.32 -24.28 -18.57
N SER A 8 21.77 -23.17 -19.14
CA SER A 8 22.14 -21.94 -18.47
C SER A 8 20.93 -21.01 -18.46
N VAL A 9 20.55 -20.51 -17.28
CA VAL A 9 19.49 -19.51 -17.14
C VAL A 9 20.11 -18.12 -17.04
N TYR A 10 19.82 -17.27 -18.01
CA TYR A 10 20.26 -15.88 -18.08
C TYR A 10 19.14 -14.97 -17.55
N ILE A 11 19.29 -14.46 -16.33
CA ILE A 11 18.21 -13.73 -15.64
C ILE A 11 18.08 -12.26 -16.09
N PHE A 12 19.00 -11.78 -16.92
CA PHE A 12 18.89 -10.48 -17.61
C PHE A 12 18.13 -10.58 -18.95
N LYS A 13 17.61 -11.77 -19.30
CA LYS A 13 16.74 -11.95 -20.46
C LYS A 13 15.30 -11.61 -20.06
N PHE A 14 14.81 -10.46 -20.50
CA PHE A 14 13.48 -9.95 -20.15
C PHE A 14 12.63 -9.67 -21.41
N PRO A 15 11.29 -9.51 -21.26
CA PRO A 15 10.40 -9.10 -22.34
C PRO A 15 10.87 -7.84 -23.09
N GLY A 16 11.02 -7.93 -24.42
CA GLY A 16 11.55 -6.83 -25.24
C GLY A 16 13.08 -6.75 -25.30
N GLY A 17 13.79 -7.53 -24.48
CA GLY A 17 15.24 -7.66 -24.52
C GLY A 17 15.76 -8.34 -25.79
N LYS A 18 17.04 -8.11 -26.10
CA LYS A 18 17.70 -8.72 -27.26
C LYS A 18 17.72 -10.26 -27.14
N ASP A 19 17.40 -10.93 -28.24
CA ASP A 19 17.28 -12.40 -28.36
C ASP A 19 16.14 -13.04 -27.57
N VAL A 20 15.23 -12.25 -26.98
CA VAL A 20 14.00 -12.75 -26.36
C VAL A 20 12.86 -12.63 -27.36
N LYS A 21 12.16 -13.73 -27.60
CA LYS A 21 11.03 -13.83 -28.54
C LYS A 21 9.71 -13.91 -27.76
N HIS A 22 8.67 -13.27 -28.29
CA HIS A 22 7.32 -13.30 -27.71
C HIS A 22 6.53 -14.49 -28.26
N ASP A 23 5.90 -15.28 -27.38
CA ASP A 23 5.07 -16.44 -27.72
C ASP A 23 3.57 -16.18 -27.55
N GLY A 24 3.18 -14.92 -27.32
CA GLY A 24 1.81 -14.51 -27.05
C GLY A 24 1.48 -14.44 -25.56
N GLY A 25 0.51 -13.57 -25.24
CA GLY A 25 0.16 -13.27 -23.85
C GLY A 25 1.37 -12.80 -23.05
N ASN A 26 1.58 -13.42 -21.88
CA ASN A 26 2.69 -13.14 -20.97
C ASN A 26 3.88 -14.11 -21.12
N LYS A 27 3.99 -14.82 -22.25
CA LYS A 27 5.00 -15.84 -22.48
C LYS A 27 6.05 -15.38 -23.48
N TYR A 28 7.30 -15.68 -23.17
CA TYR A 28 8.46 -15.37 -23.98
C TYR A 28 9.45 -16.53 -23.92
N HIS A 29 10.47 -16.52 -24.77
CA HIS A 29 11.56 -17.47 -24.67
C HIS A 29 12.86 -16.91 -25.26
N TYR A 30 13.97 -17.56 -24.92
CA TYR A 30 15.25 -17.45 -25.63
C TYR A 30 15.88 -18.83 -25.80
N CYS A 31 16.94 -18.91 -26.61
CA CYS A 31 17.72 -20.13 -26.77
C CYS A 31 19.08 -19.95 -26.10
N ASP A 32 19.43 -20.87 -25.22
CA ASP A 32 20.73 -20.98 -24.59
C ASP A 32 21.75 -21.54 -25.58
N LYS A 33 22.53 -20.65 -26.18
CA LYS A 33 23.53 -20.99 -27.20
C LYS A 33 24.72 -21.77 -26.63
N GLU A 34 24.93 -21.77 -25.32
CA GLU A 34 26.03 -22.50 -24.68
C GLU A 34 25.70 -23.98 -24.46
N ASN A 35 24.41 -24.36 -24.47
CA ASN A 35 23.98 -25.74 -24.24
C ASN A 35 23.04 -26.21 -25.36
N ASP A 36 23.61 -26.41 -26.55
CA ASP A 36 22.93 -26.97 -27.73
C ASP A 36 21.67 -26.21 -28.19
N GLY A 37 21.53 -24.94 -27.81
CA GLY A 37 20.37 -24.14 -28.15
C GLY A 37 19.13 -24.47 -27.33
N GLU A 38 19.27 -25.01 -26.11
CA GLU A 38 18.14 -25.31 -25.24
C GLU A 38 17.22 -24.09 -25.11
N ARG A 39 15.93 -24.29 -25.33
CA ARG A 39 14.94 -23.24 -25.17
C ARG A 39 14.67 -23.03 -23.68
N VAL A 40 14.72 -21.78 -23.23
CA VAL A 40 14.30 -21.38 -21.89
C VAL A 40 13.08 -20.49 -22.03
N ASP A 41 11.96 -20.93 -21.46
CA ASP A 41 10.73 -20.16 -21.39
C ASP A 41 10.83 -19.12 -20.28
N ILE A 42 10.23 -17.96 -20.53
CA ILE A 42 10.02 -16.88 -19.57
C ILE A 42 8.52 -16.64 -19.46
N THR A 43 7.99 -16.66 -18.24
CA THR A 43 6.62 -16.20 -17.95
C THR A 43 6.69 -14.90 -17.16
N LEU A 44 6.07 -13.85 -17.68
CA LEU A 44 5.91 -12.56 -16.98
C LEU A 44 4.63 -12.59 -16.15
N GLU A 45 4.74 -12.27 -14.87
CA GLU A 45 3.62 -12.01 -13.98
C GLU A 45 3.71 -10.55 -13.53
N THR A 46 2.81 -9.72 -14.04
CA THR A 46 2.70 -8.30 -13.70
C THR A 46 1.75 -8.12 -12.53
N ASP A 47 2.14 -7.31 -11.54
CA ASP A 47 1.33 -6.98 -10.37
C ASP A 47 0.73 -8.23 -9.68
N PRO A 48 1.58 -9.19 -9.25
CA PRO A 48 1.10 -10.40 -8.61
C PRO A 48 0.30 -10.03 -7.36
N VAL A 49 -0.86 -10.68 -7.15
CA VAL A 49 -1.82 -10.34 -6.08
C VAL A 49 -1.17 -10.23 -4.68
N LYS A 50 -0.15 -11.06 -4.41
CA LYS A 50 0.56 -11.05 -3.13
C LYS A 50 1.59 -9.93 -2.99
N PHE A 51 2.11 -9.42 -4.11
CA PHE A 51 3.19 -8.43 -4.16
C PHE A 51 2.82 -7.33 -5.17
N PRO A 52 1.81 -6.51 -4.87
CA PRO A 52 1.37 -5.49 -5.81
C PRO A 52 2.45 -4.42 -6.00
N GLY A 53 2.61 -3.95 -7.24
CA GLY A 53 3.65 -3.01 -7.66
C GLY A 53 4.96 -3.65 -8.12
N TYR A 54 4.99 -4.97 -8.34
CA TYR A 54 6.18 -5.69 -8.81
C TYR A 54 5.90 -6.52 -10.07
N ASN A 55 6.96 -6.79 -10.81
CA ASN A 55 6.96 -7.75 -11.91
C ASN A 55 7.80 -8.97 -11.52
N LYS A 56 7.31 -10.16 -11.83
CA LYS A 56 8.05 -11.42 -11.66
C LYS A 56 8.30 -12.08 -13.02
N LEU A 57 9.55 -12.38 -13.33
CA LEU A 57 9.92 -13.17 -14.51
C LEU A 57 10.32 -14.57 -14.07
N VAL A 58 9.63 -15.59 -14.57
CA VAL A 58 9.91 -17.00 -14.27
C VAL A 58 10.60 -17.66 -15.45
N HIS A 59 11.86 -18.02 -15.28
CA HIS A 59 12.70 -18.73 -16.24
C HIS A 59 12.65 -20.25 -16.00
N LYS A 60 12.37 -21.01 -17.05
CA LYS A 60 12.28 -22.47 -16.98
C LYS A 60 12.77 -23.14 -18.26
N PRO A 61 13.64 -24.17 -18.20
CA PRO A 61 13.96 -24.97 -19.38
C PRO A 61 12.69 -25.56 -20.00
N PHE A 62 12.56 -25.45 -21.32
CA PHE A 62 11.38 -25.93 -22.05
C PHE A 62 11.31 -27.46 -22.04
N THR A 63 12.46 -28.12 -22.25
CA THR A 63 12.50 -29.57 -22.35
C THR A 63 12.47 -30.22 -20.97
N SER A 64 11.48 -31.10 -20.75
CA SER A 64 11.37 -31.86 -19.50
C SER A 64 12.64 -32.69 -19.23
N GLY A 65 13.14 -32.63 -17.99
CA GLY A 65 14.33 -33.36 -17.54
C GLY A 65 15.67 -32.66 -17.82
N VAL A 66 15.66 -31.50 -18.47
CA VAL A 66 16.85 -30.64 -18.57
C VAL A 66 17.15 -30.02 -17.22
N LYS A 67 18.40 -30.10 -16.79
CA LYS A 67 18.86 -29.53 -15.52
C LYS A 67 19.39 -28.11 -15.72
N ILE A 68 19.08 -27.21 -14.80
CA ILE A 68 19.73 -25.90 -14.75
C ILE A 68 21.13 -26.09 -14.19
N GLN A 69 22.17 -25.81 -14.98
CA GLN A 69 23.56 -25.98 -14.53
C GLN A 69 24.18 -24.70 -13.99
N SER A 70 23.67 -23.55 -14.44
CA SER A 70 24.17 -22.24 -14.05
C SER A 70 23.07 -21.20 -14.16
N ILE A 71 23.10 -20.24 -13.25
CA ILE A 71 22.33 -19.00 -13.31
C ILE A 71 23.34 -17.91 -13.66
N LYS A 72 23.03 -17.04 -14.62
CA LYS A 72 23.93 -15.99 -15.10
C LYS A 72 23.26 -14.64 -15.04
N TYR A 73 24.00 -13.67 -14.52
CA TYR A 73 23.65 -12.26 -14.54
C TYR A 73 24.66 -11.58 -15.46
N TYR A 74 24.18 -11.07 -16.59
CA TYR A 74 25.00 -10.77 -17.76
C TYR A 74 25.85 -11.97 -18.24
N GLU A 75 27.04 -11.74 -18.76
CA GLU A 75 27.93 -12.78 -19.31
C GLU A 75 28.69 -13.56 -18.22
N GLU A 76 28.61 -13.10 -16.96
CA GLU A 76 29.34 -13.70 -15.85
C GLU A 76 28.50 -14.78 -15.15
N ALA A 77 29.17 -15.86 -14.77
CA ALA A 77 28.58 -16.85 -13.88
C ALA A 77 28.27 -16.17 -12.55
N SER A 78 26.99 -16.14 -12.18
CA SER A 78 26.60 -15.68 -10.85
C SER A 78 27.20 -16.60 -9.80
N GLY A 79 27.77 -16.01 -8.74
CA GLY A 79 28.63 -16.68 -7.76
C GLY A 79 28.05 -17.92 -7.06
N ASP A 80 28.85 -18.52 -6.17
CA ASP A 80 28.56 -19.80 -5.55
C ASP A 80 27.22 -19.80 -4.78
N PHE A 81 26.23 -20.50 -5.34
CA PHE A 81 25.00 -20.83 -4.63
C PHE A 81 25.31 -21.92 -3.60
N ASN A 82 24.84 -21.76 -2.36
CA ASN A 82 25.03 -22.75 -1.28
C ASN A 82 24.22 -24.07 -1.48
N TYR A 83 23.85 -24.41 -2.71
CA TYR A 83 23.11 -25.62 -3.06
C TYR A 83 23.41 -26.06 -4.49
N SER A 84 23.19 -27.33 -4.76
CA SER A 84 23.32 -27.88 -6.10
C SER A 84 22.18 -27.40 -7.00
N LEU A 85 22.54 -26.79 -8.14
CA LEU A 85 21.61 -26.42 -9.19
C LEU A 85 21.02 -27.63 -9.94
N ASP A 86 21.54 -28.85 -9.74
CA ASP A 86 21.03 -30.07 -10.39
C ASP A 86 19.57 -30.38 -10.05
N LYS A 87 19.06 -29.79 -8.96
CA LYS A 87 17.69 -29.91 -8.45
C LYS A 87 16.85 -28.65 -8.69
N CYS A 88 17.44 -27.62 -9.30
CA CYS A 88 16.77 -26.38 -9.63
C CYS A 88 15.78 -26.62 -10.79
N THR A 89 14.51 -26.31 -10.55
CA THR A 89 13.43 -26.50 -11.53
C THR A 89 13.07 -25.22 -12.25
N SER A 90 13.25 -24.08 -11.60
CA SER A 90 12.83 -22.75 -12.05
C SER A 90 13.65 -21.69 -11.33
N VAL A 91 13.88 -20.59 -12.02
CA VAL A 91 14.51 -19.39 -11.47
C VAL A 91 13.57 -18.25 -11.74
N SER A 92 13.19 -17.50 -10.71
CA SER A 92 12.40 -16.29 -10.87
C SER A 92 13.18 -15.07 -10.42
N VAL A 93 12.94 -13.94 -11.06
CA VAL A 93 13.49 -12.65 -10.64
C VAL A 93 12.37 -11.63 -10.47
N TYR A 94 12.53 -10.76 -9.48
CA TYR A 94 11.58 -9.72 -9.15
C TYR A 94 12.16 -8.35 -9.47
N TYR A 95 11.33 -7.53 -10.10
CA TYR A 95 11.61 -6.15 -10.48
C TYR A 95 10.49 -5.25 -9.99
N TRP A 96 10.80 -3.99 -9.78
CA TRP A 96 9.76 -2.98 -9.54
C TRP A 96 8.95 -2.78 -10.82
N GLU A 97 7.64 -2.55 -10.71
CA GLU A 97 6.78 -2.40 -11.90
C GLU A 97 7.19 -1.23 -12.80
N ARG A 98 7.88 -0.23 -12.24
CA ARG A 98 8.33 0.99 -12.93
C ARG A 98 9.75 0.91 -13.46
N ASP A 99 10.40 -0.22 -13.25
CA ASP A 99 11.67 -0.53 -13.88
C ASP A 99 11.39 -1.17 -15.24
N ASP A 100 10.89 -0.36 -16.19
CA ASP A 100 10.49 -0.79 -17.53
C ASP A 100 11.65 -1.49 -18.29
N GLY A 101 12.89 -1.10 -17.95
CA GLY A 101 14.11 -1.68 -18.51
C GLY A 101 14.61 -2.94 -17.82
N TYR A 102 13.97 -3.35 -16.70
CA TYR A 102 14.41 -4.47 -15.86
C TYR A 102 15.90 -4.34 -15.47
N GLU A 103 16.35 -3.11 -15.20
CA GLU A 103 17.75 -2.77 -14.96
C GLU A 103 18.18 -3.07 -13.51
N LYS A 104 17.23 -3.03 -12.57
CA LYS A 104 17.47 -3.11 -11.14
C LYS A 104 16.74 -4.31 -10.56
N LEU A 105 17.41 -5.47 -10.69
CA LEU A 105 16.96 -6.71 -10.07
C LEU A 105 16.91 -6.54 -8.55
N LEU A 106 15.73 -6.79 -7.97
CA LEU A 106 15.50 -6.68 -6.53
C LEU A 106 15.79 -8.00 -5.82
N LEU A 107 15.34 -9.10 -6.41
CA LEU A 107 15.40 -10.41 -5.78
C LEU A 107 15.46 -11.54 -6.80
N LEU A 108 16.19 -12.60 -6.46
CA LEU A 108 16.24 -13.87 -7.15
C LEU A 108 15.57 -14.96 -6.29
N GLU A 109 14.52 -15.59 -6.81
CA GLU A 109 13.89 -16.78 -6.24
C GLU A 109 14.37 -18.01 -7.01
N VAL A 110 14.93 -18.99 -6.30
CA VAL A 110 15.31 -20.27 -6.89
C VAL A 110 14.47 -21.38 -6.31
N GLU A 111 13.77 -22.09 -7.19
CA GLU A 111 12.91 -23.20 -6.82
C GLU A 111 13.61 -24.52 -7.11
N THR A 112 13.59 -25.40 -6.11
CA THR A 112 14.23 -26.72 -6.16
C THR A 112 13.24 -27.82 -5.80
N THR A 113 13.47 -29.04 -6.30
CA THR A 113 12.60 -30.19 -5.99
C THR A 113 12.56 -30.55 -4.51
N ASP A 114 13.64 -30.30 -3.77
CA ASP A 114 13.85 -30.86 -2.43
C ASP A 114 13.71 -29.82 -1.31
N ASN A 115 14.08 -28.56 -1.57
CA ASN A 115 14.12 -27.51 -0.55
C ASN A 115 13.07 -26.40 -0.79
N GLY A 116 12.17 -26.60 -1.75
CA GLY A 116 11.20 -25.57 -2.14
C GLY A 116 11.90 -24.32 -2.70
N LYS A 117 11.44 -23.15 -2.24
CA LYS A 117 11.89 -21.84 -2.72
C LYS A 117 12.93 -21.24 -1.79
N LYS A 118 14.01 -20.72 -2.38
CA LYS A 118 15.03 -19.92 -1.70
C LYS A 118 15.13 -18.55 -2.34
N TYR A 119 15.52 -17.57 -1.54
CA TYR A 119 15.52 -16.16 -1.93
C TYR A 119 16.90 -15.56 -1.74
N TYR A 120 17.39 -14.89 -2.79
CA TYR A 120 18.71 -14.30 -2.85
C TYR A 120 18.63 -12.84 -3.23
N VAL A 121 19.40 -11.99 -2.53
CA VAL A 121 19.62 -10.59 -2.91
C VAL A 121 21.03 -10.40 -3.42
N MET A 122 21.21 -9.46 -4.33
CA MET A 122 22.53 -9.11 -4.84
C MET A 122 23.28 -8.26 -3.80
N GLY A 123 24.43 -8.75 -3.33
CA GLY A 123 25.33 -8.00 -2.47
C GLY A 123 26.08 -6.90 -3.23
N LYS A 124 26.86 -6.10 -2.50
CA LYS A 124 27.71 -5.03 -3.08
C LYS A 124 28.78 -5.53 -4.07
N THR A 125 29.16 -6.80 -3.97
CA THR A 125 30.29 -7.41 -4.70
C THR A 125 29.83 -8.41 -5.76
N THR A 126 28.64 -8.24 -6.34
CA THR A 126 28.00 -9.19 -7.30
C THR A 126 27.72 -10.60 -6.76
N GLU A 127 27.99 -10.83 -5.47
CA GLU A 127 27.71 -12.07 -4.78
C GLU A 127 26.23 -12.18 -4.39
N TRP A 128 25.63 -13.34 -4.64
CA TRP A 128 24.29 -13.65 -4.17
C TRP A 128 24.32 -14.01 -2.69
N LYS A 129 23.47 -13.33 -1.91
CA LYS A 129 23.33 -13.61 -0.47
C LYS A 129 22.01 -14.29 -0.22
N ASP A 130 22.07 -15.50 0.33
CA ASP A 130 20.90 -16.20 0.84
C ASP A 130 20.28 -15.36 1.96
N THR A 131 18.99 -15.10 1.84
CA THR A 131 18.26 -14.24 2.76
C THR A 131 17.69 -15.03 3.94
N ASN A 132 17.60 -16.36 3.82
CA ASN A 132 16.93 -17.26 4.78
C ASN A 132 15.49 -16.85 5.14
N ILE A 133 14.83 -16.01 4.33
CA ILE A 133 13.47 -15.57 4.62
C ILE A 133 12.44 -16.65 4.27
N GLN A 134 11.30 -16.60 4.95
CA GLN A 134 10.12 -17.37 4.57
C GLN A 134 9.32 -16.62 3.51
N HIS A 135 8.45 -17.33 2.78
CA HIS A 135 7.64 -16.73 1.71
C HIS A 135 6.75 -15.57 2.19
N ASP A 136 6.30 -15.59 3.44
CA ASP A 136 5.43 -14.54 3.98
C ASP A 136 6.17 -13.22 4.22
N ASP A 137 7.50 -13.26 4.39
CA ASP A 137 8.36 -12.07 4.56
C ASP A 137 8.85 -11.51 3.21
N LEU A 138 8.50 -12.17 2.10
CA LEU A 138 8.96 -11.82 0.75
C LEU A 138 8.56 -10.39 0.38
N PHE A 139 7.35 -9.97 0.74
CA PHE A 139 6.89 -8.62 0.42
C PHE A 139 7.74 -7.55 1.14
N THR A 140 7.95 -7.70 2.45
CA THR A 140 8.81 -6.79 3.23
C THR A 140 10.24 -6.74 2.67
N LEU A 141 10.76 -7.88 2.21
CA LEU A 141 12.05 -7.93 1.56
C LEU A 141 12.07 -7.15 0.24
N LEU A 142 11.07 -7.35 -0.62
CA LEU A 142 10.95 -6.61 -1.88
C LEU A 142 10.90 -5.09 -1.64
N GLU A 143 10.10 -4.63 -0.68
CA GLU A 143 10.01 -3.21 -0.32
C GLU A 143 11.37 -2.64 0.14
N ARG A 144 12.13 -3.38 0.96
CA ARG A 144 13.47 -2.98 1.40
C ARG A 144 14.46 -2.90 0.23
N GLU A 145 14.50 -3.92 -0.61
CA GLU A 145 15.41 -3.94 -1.76
C GLU A 145 15.01 -2.86 -2.78
N ASN A 146 13.71 -2.60 -2.95
CA ASN A 146 13.22 -1.53 -3.82
C ASN A 146 13.64 -0.14 -3.31
N CYS A 147 13.50 0.12 -2.02
CA CYS A 147 14.03 1.35 -1.40
C CYS A 147 15.54 1.49 -1.63
N THR A 148 16.29 0.39 -1.52
CA THR A 148 17.76 0.41 -1.63
C THR A 148 18.21 0.65 -3.07
N MET A 149 17.63 -0.08 -4.02
CA MET A 149 18.06 -0.14 -5.43
C MET A 149 17.40 0.96 -6.28
N ASN A 150 16.11 1.22 -6.06
CA ASN A 150 15.33 2.20 -6.82
C ASN A 150 15.18 3.54 -6.12
N LYS A 151 15.57 3.67 -4.84
CA LYS A 151 15.28 4.87 -4.04
C LYS A 151 13.78 5.16 -3.97
N ALA A 152 12.96 4.11 -4.03
CA ALA A 152 11.51 4.17 -4.01
C ALA A 152 11.01 4.04 -2.56
N HIS A 153 10.90 5.18 -1.87
CA HIS A 153 10.64 5.24 -0.44
C HIS A 153 9.15 5.15 -0.09
N HIS A 154 8.89 4.75 1.15
CA HIS A 154 7.54 4.65 1.69
C HIS A 154 7.17 5.90 2.47
N ILE A 155 6.04 6.49 2.12
CA ILE A 155 5.49 7.64 2.84
C ILE A 155 4.31 7.20 3.67
N ASN A 156 4.40 7.41 4.99
CA ASN A 156 3.29 7.21 5.90
C ASN A 156 2.52 8.53 6.09
N ILE A 157 1.36 8.64 5.47
CA ILE A 157 0.53 9.85 5.50
C ILE A 157 -0.17 10.05 6.84
N SER A 158 -0.15 9.08 7.76
CA SER A 158 -0.67 9.28 9.12
C SER A 158 0.18 10.24 9.97
N LYS A 159 1.40 10.57 9.51
CA LYS A 159 2.35 11.48 10.16
C LYS A 159 1.93 12.95 9.96
N LYS A 160 1.00 13.41 10.82
CA LYS A 160 0.33 14.71 10.69
C LYS A 160 0.99 15.90 11.41
N ASP A 161 2.06 15.68 12.16
CA ASP A 161 2.72 16.69 13.00
C ASP A 161 3.77 17.51 12.25
N GLY A 162 4.09 17.12 11.01
CA GLY A 162 5.11 17.77 10.20
C GLY A 162 6.52 17.55 10.76
N GLN A 163 6.74 16.52 11.58
CA GLN A 163 8.08 16.13 12.00
C GLN A 163 8.67 15.14 10.98
N PRO A 164 9.97 15.25 10.64
CA PRO A 164 10.64 14.23 9.86
C PRO A 164 10.53 12.85 10.51
N TYR A 165 10.49 11.80 9.70
CA TYR A 165 10.44 10.41 10.17
C TYR A 165 11.17 9.51 9.19
N ASP A 166 11.53 8.30 9.62
CA ASP A 166 12.27 7.37 8.79
C ASP A 166 11.33 6.48 7.98
N CYS A 167 11.70 6.23 6.73
CA CYS A 167 11.08 5.24 5.86
C CYS A 167 11.22 3.86 6.51
N HIS A 168 10.10 3.20 6.82
CA HIS A 168 10.12 1.94 7.56
C HIS A 168 10.85 0.79 6.81
N SER A 169 11.08 0.94 5.51
CA SER A 169 11.71 -0.09 4.67
C SER A 169 13.24 0.03 4.60
N CYS A 170 13.81 1.21 4.83
CA CYS A 170 15.25 1.44 4.63
C CYS A 170 15.88 2.45 5.61
N ASP A 171 15.13 2.90 6.62
CA ASP A 171 15.53 3.90 7.62
C ASP A 171 15.93 5.27 7.02
N HIS A 172 15.58 5.53 5.76
CA HIS A 172 15.88 6.79 5.11
C HIS A 172 14.91 7.88 5.55
N GLN A 173 15.42 9.05 5.90
CA GLN A 173 14.57 10.11 6.43
C GLN A 173 13.67 10.72 5.33
N ILE A 174 12.39 10.83 5.66
CA ILE A 174 11.36 11.56 4.96
C ILE A 174 11.17 12.90 5.66
N ARG A 175 11.29 14.00 4.92
CA ARG A 175 10.94 15.33 5.41
C ARG A 175 9.42 15.44 5.44
N ALA A 176 8.90 15.94 6.55
CA ALA A 176 7.52 16.37 6.64
C ALA A 176 7.50 17.86 7.00
N SER A 177 6.51 18.59 6.50
CA SER A 177 6.22 19.95 6.96
C SER A 177 4.72 20.15 7.08
N SER A 178 4.28 20.73 8.19
CA SER A 178 2.86 20.96 8.47
C SER A 178 2.50 22.43 8.32
N PHE A 179 1.37 22.69 7.66
CA PHE A 179 0.79 24.00 7.48
C PHE A 179 -0.67 24.00 7.91
N ASN A 180 -1.06 24.98 8.73
CA ASN A 180 -2.43 25.17 9.18
C ASN A 180 -3.03 26.41 8.51
N PHE A 181 -4.01 26.23 7.64
CA PHE A 181 -4.65 27.35 6.94
C PHE A 181 -5.76 27.93 7.80
N LYS A 182 -5.46 29.02 8.53
CA LYS A 182 -6.43 29.76 9.37
C LYS A 182 -7.21 28.88 10.37
N GLY A 183 -6.68 27.71 10.73
CA GLY A 183 -7.36 26.73 11.58
C GLY A 183 -8.43 25.86 10.89
N GLU A 184 -8.73 26.10 9.60
CA GLU A 184 -9.78 25.41 8.85
C GLU A 184 -9.35 23.99 8.46
N TYR A 185 -8.20 23.88 7.79
CA TYR A 185 -7.61 22.60 7.39
C TYR A 185 -6.13 22.54 7.73
N ARG A 186 -5.63 21.31 7.80
CA ARG A 186 -4.21 21.02 7.89
C ARG A 186 -3.72 20.48 6.56
N LYS A 187 -2.57 20.95 6.13
CA LYS A 187 -1.79 20.36 5.05
C LYS A 187 -0.49 19.80 5.62
N VAL A 188 -0.11 18.60 5.22
CA VAL A 188 1.23 18.08 5.46
C VAL A 188 1.87 17.69 4.14
N THR A 189 3.07 18.20 3.91
CA THR A 189 3.88 17.89 2.73
C THR A 189 4.93 16.87 3.13
N HIS A 190 4.95 15.72 2.49
CA HIS A 190 5.91 14.63 2.69
C HIS A 190 6.85 14.54 1.49
N GLU A 191 8.15 14.56 1.74
CA GLU A 191 9.20 14.59 0.72
C GLU A 191 10.36 13.69 1.14
N PRO A 192 10.66 12.60 0.40
CA PRO A 192 11.86 11.82 0.65
C PRO A 192 13.12 12.70 0.46
N ASN A 193 14.13 12.54 1.32
CA ASN A 193 15.38 13.31 1.21
C ASN A 193 16.15 13.07 -0.09
N ASP A 194 15.98 11.88 -0.68
CA ASP A 194 16.47 11.50 -2.00
C ASP A 194 15.46 10.56 -2.67
N GLY A 195 15.61 10.30 -3.96
CA GLY A 195 14.76 9.36 -4.68
C GLY A 195 13.32 9.83 -4.86
N TYR A 196 12.40 8.87 -4.78
CA TYR A 196 10.99 9.02 -5.15
C TYR A 196 10.09 8.33 -4.14
N VAL A 197 8.79 8.58 -4.25
CA VAL A 197 7.75 7.89 -3.50
C VAL A 197 7.41 6.61 -4.24
N GLY A 198 7.77 5.48 -3.64
CA GLY A 198 7.43 4.15 -4.14
C GLY A 198 6.07 3.65 -3.67
N ARG A 199 5.69 4.02 -2.43
CA ARG A 199 4.44 3.56 -1.81
C ARG A 199 3.89 4.59 -0.81
N ILE A 200 2.56 4.65 -0.72
CA ILE A 200 1.85 5.43 0.29
C ILE A 200 1.17 4.48 1.28
N THR A 201 1.33 4.76 2.58
CA THR A 201 0.67 4.03 3.68
C THR A 201 -0.07 4.98 4.61
N ASP A 202 -1.16 4.51 5.21
CA ASP A 202 -1.86 5.18 6.31
C ASP A 202 -1.75 4.32 7.56
N GLY A 203 -0.80 4.68 8.44
CA GLY A 203 -0.44 3.86 9.59
C GLY A 203 0.33 2.61 9.15
N GLU A 204 -0.26 1.44 9.37
CA GLU A 204 0.29 0.15 8.93
C GLU A 204 -0.36 -0.34 7.61
N GLY A 205 -1.41 0.34 7.13
CA GLY A 205 -2.15 -0.06 5.94
C GLY A 205 -1.57 0.55 4.66
N ASN A 206 -1.41 -0.27 3.62
CA ASN A 206 -1.08 0.22 2.27
C ASN A 206 -2.29 0.91 1.63
N ILE A 207 -2.05 2.01 0.92
CA ILE A 207 -3.05 2.63 0.04
C ILE A 207 -2.70 2.25 -1.39
N ASN A 208 -3.47 1.33 -1.98
CA ASN A 208 -3.21 0.79 -3.32
C ASN A 208 -4.06 1.47 -4.41
N GLU A 209 -5.05 2.28 -4.02
CA GLU A 209 -5.96 2.99 -4.94
C GLU A 209 -5.41 4.31 -5.46
N ILE A 210 -4.19 4.68 -5.06
CA ILE A 210 -3.49 5.88 -5.53
C ILE A 210 -2.41 5.44 -6.50
N ASP A 211 -2.66 5.70 -7.78
CA ASP A 211 -1.66 5.51 -8.82
C ASP A 211 -0.59 6.59 -8.65
N LEU A 212 0.65 6.20 -8.35
CA LEU A 212 1.74 7.18 -8.31
C LEU A 212 2.22 7.42 -9.75
N PRO A 213 2.26 8.64 -10.29
CA PRO A 213 2.89 8.87 -11.59
C PRO A 213 4.39 8.55 -11.54
N ALA A 214 5.09 8.60 -12.67
CA ALA A 214 6.55 8.44 -12.67
C ALA A 214 7.21 9.52 -11.79
N ASP A 215 8.27 9.14 -11.07
CA ASP A 215 9.15 10.05 -10.33
C ASP A 215 8.41 11.01 -9.37
N VAL A 216 7.46 10.48 -8.59
CA VAL A 216 6.81 11.24 -7.50
C VAL A 216 7.86 11.64 -6.47
N THR A 217 7.94 12.93 -6.16
CA THR A 217 8.89 13.47 -5.18
C THR A 217 8.20 14.09 -3.98
N THR A 218 6.92 14.43 -4.11
CA THR A 218 6.16 15.09 -3.04
C THR A 218 4.75 14.53 -2.95
N VAL A 219 4.29 14.29 -1.72
CA VAL A 219 2.88 13.99 -1.41
C VAL A 219 2.36 15.05 -0.45
N GLU A 220 1.35 15.81 -0.86
CA GLU A 220 0.66 16.76 0.01
C GLU A 220 -0.68 16.18 0.45
N VAL A 221 -0.87 16.10 1.76
CA VAL A 221 -2.02 15.45 2.39
C VAL A 221 -2.84 16.51 3.13
N TYR A 222 -4.16 16.46 2.99
CA TYR A 222 -5.07 17.48 3.51
C TYR A 222 -6.10 16.86 4.45
N TRP A 223 -6.16 17.38 5.68
CA TRP A 223 -7.15 17.02 6.70
C TRP A 223 -8.16 18.15 6.85
N TYR A 224 -9.43 17.83 6.68
CA TYR A 224 -10.53 18.74 6.93
C TYR A 224 -11.65 18.04 7.70
N PRO A 225 -12.16 18.66 8.78
CA PRO A 225 -11.59 19.85 9.43
C PRO A 225 -10.16 19.58 9.94
N ASN A 226 -9.41 20.61 10.34
CA ASN A 226 -8.01 20.50 10.83
C ASN A 226 -7.83 19.41 11.92
N LEU A 227 -8.85 19.15 12.72
CA LEU A 227 -8.84 18.13 13.78
C LEU A 227 -9.38 16.76 13.36
N SER A 228 -9.55 16.52 12.05
CA SER A 228 -9.97 15.22 11.54
C SER A 228 -8.96 14.13 11.90
N GLU A 229 -9.46 12.92 12.13
CA GLU A 229 -8.63 11.75 12.39
C GLU A 229 -7.91 11.29 11.12
N GLY A 230 -8.59 11.37 9.96
CA GLY A 230 -8.08 10.93 8.66
C GLY A 230 -8.05 12.05 7.61
N PRO A 231 -7.17 11.95 6.62
CA PRO A 231 -7.12 12.88 5.49
C PRO A 231 -8.29 12.64 4.53
N ILE A 232 -8.68 13.66 3.78
CA ILE A 232 -9.78 13.55 2.80
C ILE A 232 -9.38 13.90 1.37
N LEU A 233 -8.19 14.49 1.19
CA LEU A 233 -7.65 14.92 -0.09
C LEU A 233 -6.13 14.77 -0.08
N ILE A 234 -5.56 14.30 -1.19
CA ILE A 234 -4.14 14.09 -1.41
C ILE A 234 -3.79 14.67 -2.78
N GLU A 235 -2.66 15.38 -2.86
CA GLU A 235 -2.02 15.78 -4.12
C GLU A 235 -0.68 15.06 -4.23
N VAL A 236 -0.48 14.30 -5.30
CA VAL A 236 0.76 13.60 -5.62
C VAL A 236 1.49 14.40 -6.69
N LYS A 237 2.74 14.79 -6.44
CA LYS A 237 3.56 15.57 -7.36
C LYS A 237 4.79 14.80 -7.78
N GLY A 238 5.05 14.80 -9.08
CA GLY A 238 6.23 14.17 -9.67
C GLY A 238 6.87 15.04 -10.75
N VAL A 239 7.98 14.56 -11.27
CA VAL A 239 8.74 15.24 -12.31
C VAL A 239 9.09 14.24 -13.40
N LEU A 240 8.52 14.40 -14.59
CA LEU A 240 8.86 13.58 -15.74
C LEU A 240 9.95 14.27 -16.56
N GLU A 241 11.14 13.69 -16.59
CA GLU A 241 12.23 14.13 -17.46
C GLU A 241 12.07 13.53 -18.86
N LYS A 242 11.97 14.39 -19.88
CA LYS A 242 11.88 14.01 -21.29
C LYS A 242 12.92 14.78 -22.10
N GLY A 243 14.08 14.16 -22.28
CA GLY A 243 15.25 14.83 -22.87
C GLY A 243 15.70 15.99 -21.99
N ASP A 244 15.77 17.19 -22.54
CA ASP A 244 16.13 18.41 -21.81
C ASP A 244 14.91 19.13 -21.17
N THR A 245 13.72 18.53 -21.22
CA THR A 245 12.49 19.13 -20.67
C THR A 245 11.99 18.38 -19.44
N SER A 246 11.73 19.14 -18.37
CA SER A 246 11.18 18.65 -17.11
C SER A 246 9.70 19.03 -17.03
N ILE A 247 8.82 18.02 -17.00
CA ILE A 247 7.36 18.21 -16.92
C ILE A 247 6.91 17.93 -15.49
N ARG A 248 6.33 18.94 -14.83
CA ARG A 248 5.74 18.76 -13.50
C ARG A 248 4.40 18.04 -13.63
N LEU A 249 4.29 16.91 -12.95
CA LEU A 249 3.06 16.14 -12.83
C LEU A 249 2.41 16.47 -11.49
N SER A 250 1.09 16.62 -11.49
CA SER A 250 0.28 16.81 -10.27
C SER A 250 -1.03 16.07 -10.48
N GLU A 251 -1.30 15.12 -9.61
CA GLU A 251 -2.53 14.33 -9.59
C GLU A 251 -3.22 14.47 -8.23
N TRP A 252 -4.55 14.59 -8.26
CA TRP A 252 -5.34 14.83 -7.07
C TRP A 252 -6.25 13.64 -6.80
N TYR A 253 -6.25 13.20 -5.54
CA TYR A 253 -7.01 12.06 -5.05
C TYR A 253 -7.88 12.53 -3.89
N ARG A 254 -9.17 12.19 -3.90
CA ARG A 254 -10.08 12.45 -2.78
C ARG A 254 -10.64 11.16 -2.23
N LEU A 255 -10.94 11.17 -0.93
CA LEU A 255 -11.63 10.07 -0.28
C LEU A 255 -13.04 9.91 -0.89
N SER A 256 -13.43 8.68 -1.20
CA SER A 256 -14.75 8.38 -1.76
C SER A 256 -15.83 8.46 -0.69
N THR A 257 -17.10 8.51 -1.10
CA THR A 257 -18.25 8.70 -0.18
C THR A 257 -18.41 7.59 0.85
N ASN A 258 -17.77 6.42 0.67
CA ASN A 258 -17.78 5.34 1.65
C ASN A 258 -16.73 5.54 2.77
N GLY A 259 -15.87 6.56 2.66
CA GLY A 259 -14.81 6.87 3.63
C GLY A 259 -13.66 5.87 3.67
N LYS A 260 -13.51 5.00 2.66
CA LYS A 260 -12.56 3.86 2.67
C LYS A 260 -11.66 3.79 1.45
N THR A 261 -12.09 4.28 0.29
CA THR A 261 -11.31 4.17 -0.96
C THR A 261 -10.96 5.55 -1.50
N TRP A 262 -9.85 5.64 -2.23
CA TRP A 262 -9.43 6.86 -2.92
C TRP A 262 -9.91 6.84 -4.38
N ARG A 263 -10.14 8.03 -4.94
CA ARG A 263 -10.46 8.22 -6.36
C ARG A 263 -9.84 9.52 -6.87
N THR A 264 -9.51 9.55 -8.15
CA THR A 264 -9.02 10.76 -8.81
C THR A 264 -10.07 11.88 -8.77
N THR A 265 -9.61 13.12 -8.73
CA THR A 265 -10.45 14.33 -8.79
C THR A 265 -9.73 15.42 -9.58
N ASP A 266 -10.50 16.36 -10.11
CA ASP A 266 -9.93 17.56 -10.70
C ASP A 266 -9.14 18.37 -9.66
N PRO A 267 -8.04 19.04 -10.07
CA PRO A 267 -7.36 19.99 -9.21
C PRO A 267 -8.32 21.10 -8.79
N PRO A 268 -8.18 21.67 -7.59
CA PRO A 268 -9.03 22.76 -7.13
C PRO A 268 -8.89 23.97 -8.07
N ARG A 269 -9.97 24.30 -8.79
CA ARG A 269 -10.01 25.42 -9.75
C ARG A 269 -10.68 26.63 -9.10
N GLY A 270 -10.08 27.81 -9.17
CA GLY A 270 -10.74 29.03 -8.76
C GLY A 270 -9.83 30.23 -8.56
N ARG A 271 -10.26 31.36 -9.11
CA ARG A 271 -9.72 32.71 -8.85
C ARG A 271 -10.79 33.58 -8.18
N LEU A 272 -11.60 32.97 -7.31
CA LEU A 272 -12.55 33.74 -6.51
C LEU A 272 -11.71 34.59 -5.54
N GLU A 273 -11.71 35.90 -5.78
CA GLU A 273 -10.94 36.86 -4.98
C GLU A 273 -11.25 36.65 -3.48
N GLY A 274 -10.25 36.15 -2.75
CA GLY A 274 -10.31 35.99 -1.30
C GLY A 274 -10.64 34.58 -0.77
N SER A 275 -11.00 33.59 -1.59
CA SER A 275 -11.23 32.22 -1.13
C SER A 275 -10.14 31.24 -1.60
N ASP A 276 -9.59 30.47 -0.67
CA ASP A 276 -8.66 29.39 -0.98
C ASP A 276 -9.38 28.26 -1.76
N PRO A 277 -8.96 27.91 -2.99
CA PRO A 277 -9.67 26.95 -3.81
C PRO A 277 -9.60 25.52 -3.26
N VAL A 278 -8.55 25.20 -2.48
CA VAL A 278 -8.44 23.91 -1.78
C VAL A 278 -9.53 23.81 -0.71
N LEU A 279 -9.73 24.85 0.11
CA LEU A 279 -10.78 24.90 1.13
C LEU A 279 -12.18 24.71 0.51
N ALA A 280 -12.46 25.30 -0.64
CA ALA A 280 -13.72 25.09 -1.36
C ALA A 280 -13.93 23.62 -1.76
N LEU A 281 -12.88 22.95 -2.25
CA LEU A 281 -12.91 21.51 -2.58
C LEU A 281 -13.08 20.66 -1.31
N LEU A 282 -12.36 20.98 -0.23
CA LEU A 282 -12.49 20.28 1.05
C LEU A 282 -13.91 20.37 1.62
N HIS A 283 -14.54 21.54 1.55
CA HIS A 283 -15.96 21.71 1.92
C HIS A 283 -16.89 20.85 1.07
N GLN A 284 -16.61 20.70 -0.22
CA GLN A 284 -17.41 19.83 -1.09
C GLN A 284 -17.25 18.36 -0.68
N ILE A 285 -16.02 17.90 -0.46
CA ILE A 285 -15.73 16.51 -0.08
C ILE A 285 -16.39 16.19 1.27
N ASP A 286 -16.27 17.07 2.27
CA ASP A 286 -16.88 16.87 3.58
C ASP A 286 -18.41 16.76 3.49
N ARG A 287 -19.07 17.59 2.67
CA ARG A 287 -20.51 17.48 2.39
C ARG A 287 -20.91 16.14 1.80
N GLU A 288 -20.08 15.60 0.89
CA GLU A 288 -20.32 14.30 0.26
C GLU A 288 -20.11 13.14 1.25
N LEU A 289 -19.12 13.22 2.14
CA LEU A 289 -18.83 12.22 3.16
C LEU A 289 -19.86 12.22 4.30
N ASN A 290 -20.40 13.40 4.63
CA ASN A 290 -21.21 13.63 5.82
C ASN A 290 -22.60 14.23 5.48
N PRO A 291 -23.40 13.63 4.57
CA PRO A 291 -24.60 14.26 4.01
C PRO A 291 -25.66 14.61 5.07
N HIS A 292 -25.74 13.84 6.16
CA HIS A 292 -26.71 14.05 7.24
C HIS A 292 -26.46 15.31 8.07
N PHE A 293 -25.22 15.82 8.09
CA PHE A 293 -24.87 17.00 8.90
C PHE A 293 -25.26 18.32 8.23
N TYR A 294 -25.58 18.31 6.94
CA TYR A 294 -25.85 19.52 6.15
C TYR A 294 -27.34 19.80 5.90
N LEU A 295 -28.25 19.01 6.47
CA LEU A 295 -29.70 19.18 6.30
C LEU A 295 -30.32 20.29 7.18
N SER A 296 -29.51 21.09 7.89
CA SER A 296 -30.00 22.26 8.63
C SER A 296 -30.14 23.47 7.69
N SER A 297 -31.38 23.91 7.47
CA SER A 297 -31.78 25.06 6.64
C SER A 297 -31.18 26.42 7.04
N THR A 298 -30.36 26.48 8.09
CA THR A 298 -29.79 27.74 8.62
C THR A 298 -28.40 28.05 8.11
N GLY A 299 -27.78 27.18 7.29
CA GLY A 299 -26.46 27.43 6.67
C GLY A 299 -25.29 27.59 7.67
N LYS A 300 -25.54 27.35 8.96
CA LYS A 300 -24.51 27.34 9.99
C LYS A 300 -24.05 25.90 10.21
N TYR A 301 -22.74 25.69 10.17
CA TYR A 301 -22.11 24.45 10.63
C TYR A 301 -22.57 24.15 12.06
N TYR A 302 -23.53 23.27 12.20
CA TYR A 302 -23.85 22.64 13.47
C TYR A 302 -23.29 21.24 13.37
N LYS A 303 -21.99 21.08 13.68
CA LYS A 303 -21.51 19.76 14.09
C LYS A 303 -22.13 19.58 15.47
N PRO A 304 -23.21 18.80 15.65
CA PRO A 304 -23.71 18.54 16.98
C PRO A 304 -22.52 18.00 17.74
N ASN A 305 -22.10 18.71 18.78
CA ASN A 305 -21.10 18.18 19.69
C ASN A 305 -21.61 16.79 20.06
N VAL A 306 -20.91 15.75 19.61
CA VAL A 306 -21.34 14.36 19.79
C VAL A 306 -21.50 14.10 21.30
N SER A 307 -20.75 14.84 22.13
CA SER A 307 -20.98 14.94 23.57
C SER A 307 -22.41 15.35 23.92
N HIS A 308 -23.01 16.38 23.32
CA HIS A 308 -24.38 16.80 23.65
C HIS A 308 -25.44 15.78 23.23
N VAL A 309 -25.26 15.06 22.11
CA VAL A 309 -26.19 14.00 21.69
C VAL A 309 -26.03 12.76 22.55
N ILE A 310 -24.81 12.35 22.88
CA ILE A 310 -24.55 11.23 23.79
C ILE A 310 -24.99 11.57 25.22
N ILE A 311 -24.75 12.80 25.68
CA ILE A 311 -25.19 13.28 26.99
C ILE A 311 -26.71 13.37 27.02
N SER A 312 -27.38 13.89 25.99
CA SER A 312 -28.85 13.95 25.97
C SER A 312 -29.47 12.56 25.91
N THR A 313 -28.94 11.67 25.07
CA THR A 313 -29.41 10.28 24.98
C THR A 313 -29.12 9.52 26.28
N GLY A 314 -27.95 9.71 26.88
CA GLY A 314 -27.57 9.11 28.16
C GLY A 314 -28.42 9.61 29.32
N VAL A 315 -28.76 10.91 29.35
CA VAL A 315 -29.69 11.49 30.34
C VAL A 315 -31.10 10.94 30.15
N VAL A 316 -31.57 10.78 28.91
CA VAL A 316 -32.90 10.19 28.62
C VAL A 316 -32.95 8.72 29.02
N VAL A 317 -31.95 7.93 28.67
CA VAL A 317 -31.88 6.51 29.07
C VAL A 317 -31.74 6.37 30.59
N GLY A 318 -30.90 7.19 31.22
CA GLY A 318 -30.73 7.22 32.67
C GLY A 318 -32.01 7.59 33.41
N THR A 319 -32.74 8.61 32.94
CA THR A 319 -34.03 9.00 33.52
C THR A 319 -35.10 7.94 33.32
N LEU A 320 -35.17 7.29 32.15
CA LEU A 320 -36.07 6.16 31.91
C LEU A 320 -35.80 4.99 32.85
N ILE A 321 -34.53 4.65 33.10
CA ILE A 321 -34.14 3.59 34.05
C ILE A 321 -34.62 3.94 35.46
N VAL A 322 -34.40 5.18 35.91
CA VAL A 322 -34.85 5.63 37.24
C VAL A 322 -36.37 5.61 37.35
N VAL A 323 -37.10 6.08 36.33
CA VAL A 323 -38.57 6.05 36.31
C VAL A 323 -39.09 4.62 36.37
N CYS A 324 -38.55 3.70 35.57
CA CYS A 324 -38.90 2.28 35.61
C CYS A 324 -38.64 1.66 36.99
N TYR A 325 -37.52 2.01 37.63
CA TYR A 325 -37.20 1.53 38.97
C TYR A 325 -38.19 2.05 40.04
N LEU A 326 -38.57 3.33 39.96
CA LEU A 326 -39.56 3.93 40.86
C LEU A 326 -40.95 3.31 40.68
N LEU A 327 -41.38 3.10 39.43
CA LEU A 327 -42.65 2.45 39.12
C LEU A 327 -42.68 1.00 39.64
N PHE A 328 -41.59 0.25 39.45
CA PHE A 328 -41.47 -1.11 39.96
C PHE A 328 -41.49 -1.17 41.49
N SER A 329 -40.77 -0.27 42.15
CA SER A 329 -40.73 -0.16 43.61
C SER A 329 -42.10 0.22 44.18
N GLY A 330 -42.78 1.18 43.55
CA GLY A 330 -44.15 1.58 43.92
C GLY A 330 -45.15 0.44 43.77
N TRP A 331 -45.09 -0.31 42.66
CA TRP A 331 -45.94 -1.49 42.46
C TRP A 331 -45.71 -2.56 43.54
N LYS A 332 -44.45 -2.82 43.91
CA LYS A 332 -44.10 -3.80 44.96
C LYS A 332 -44.64 -3.40 46.33
N LEU A 333 -44.54 -2.11 46.70
CA LEU A 333 -45.09 -1.59 47.96
C LEU A 333 -46.62 -1.71 48.00
N ASN A 334 -47.30 -1.40 46.89
CA ASN A 334 -48.76 -1.53 46.80
C ASN A 334 -49.21 -2.99 46.96
N LYS A 335 -48.48 -3.94 46.35
CA LYS A 335 -48.76 -5.38 46.50
C LYS A 335 -48.56 -5.87 47.94
N MET A 336 -47.54 -5.37 48.64
CA MET A 336 -47.31 -5.69 50.05
C MET A 336 -48.41 -5.13 50.95
N SER A 337 -48.84 -3.87 50.73
CA SER A 337 -49.95 -3.26 51.47
C SER A 337 -51.26 -4.03 51.28
N MET A 338 -51.57 -4.43 50.04
CA MET A 338 -52.78 -5.22 49.77
C MET A 338 -52.72 -6.61 50.42
N SER A 339 -51.54 -7.25 50.43
CA SER A 339 -51.34 -8.54 51.10
C SER A 339 -51.51 -8.42 52.63
N TYR A 340 -51.05 -7.30 53.21
CA TYR A 340 -51.21 -7.02 54.64
C TYR A 340 -52.69 -6.80 55.02
N LEU A 341 -53.44 -6.05 54.20
CA LEU A 341 -54.87 -5.83 54.41
C LEU A 341 -55.69 -7.12 54.26
N ILE A 342 -55.37 -7.97 53.28
CA ILE A 342 -56.00 -9.28 53.11
C ILE A 342 -55.76 -10.15 54.36
N ASN A 343 -54.53 -10.21 54.86
CA ASN A 343 -54.21 -10.97 56.07
C ASN A 343 -54.94 -10.45 57.32
N GLN A 344 -55.12 -9.13 57.49
CA GLN A 344 -55.92 -8.60 58.60
C GLN A 344 -57.41 -8.97 58.50
N SER A 345 -57.98 -8.97 57.29
CA SER A 345 -59.38 -9.35 57.09
C SER A 345 -59.69 -10.84 57.32
N LEU A 346 -58.69 -11.72 57.22
CA LEU A 346 -58.84 -13.17 57.47
C LEU A 346 -58.64 -13.56 58.94
N SER A 347 -58.19 -12.62 59.78
CA SER A 347 -58.00 -12.81 61.23
C SER A 347 -59.15 -12.31 62.11
N LEU A 348 -60.25 -11.86 61.49
CA LEU A 348 -61.53 -11.50 62.10
C LEU A 348 -62.58 -12.52 61.66
#